data_AF-A0A016US66-F1
#
_entry.id   AF-A0A016US66-F1
#
_cell.length_a   1.000
_cell.length_b   1.000
_cell.length_c   1.000
_cell.angle_alpha   90.00
_cell.angle_beta   90.00
_cell.angle_gamma   90.00
#
_symmetry.space_group_name_H-M   'P 1'
#
loop_
_entity.id
_entity.type
_entity.pdbx_description
1 polymer ?
#
loop_
_entity_poly.entity_id
_entity_poly.type
_entity_poly.pdbx_seq_one_letter_code
_entity_poly.pdbx_strand_id
1 'polypeptide(L)'
;MDPGKNMADDRWKEACEIKENASQDRGVQNTSNIPIKDKNGKLLMSDEEQNNRWIDHFCNILNQPDPPQTYNFDDEREAIGAIYELDVNTDDMGVEETEAAIRSLRNKKAPGLDEIPAELLKEGGRTMVEQLTRLFNGC
;
A
#
# COMPACT_ATOMS: atom_id res chain seq x y z
N MET A 1 7.36 -28.23 25.59
CA MET A 1 6.76 -27.24 24.67
C MET A 1 7.39 -25.92 25.04
N ASP A 2 8.28 -25.41 24.18
CA ASP A 2 9.10 -24.23 24.45
C ASP A 2 8.35 -22.97 23.96
N PRO A 3 7.99 -22.02 24.85
CA PRO A 3 7.08 -20.91 24.52
C PRO A 3 7.83 -19.71 23.92
N GLY A 4 8.70 -19.95 22.93
CA GLY A 4 9.56 -18.92 22.36
C GLY A 4 9.77 -18.97 20.85
N LYS A 5 9.11 -19.89 20.12
CA LYS A 5 9.23 -19.93 18.65
C LYS A 5 8.22 -19.00 18.00
N ASN A 6 8.67 -17.81 17.60
CA ASN A 6 7.95 -16.96 16.67
C ASN A 6 7.95 -17.61 15.28
N MET A 7 6.79 -18.05 14.81
CA MET A 7 6.60 -18.70 13.51
C MET A 7 6.96 -17.78 12.32
N ALA A 8 7.10 -16.47 12.53
CA ALA A 8 7.62 -15.55 11.54
C ALA A 8 9.16 -15.65 11.40
N ASP A 9 9.89 -15.84 12.49
CA ASP A 9 11.37 -15.96 12.47
C ASP A 9 11.83 -17.17 11.63
N ASP A 10 11.11 -18.29 11.73
CA ASP A 10 11.44 -19.51 11.00
C ASP A 10 11.16 -19.35 9.49
N ARG A 11 10.08 -18.65 9.12
CA ARG A 11 9.74 -18.35 7.71
C ARG A 11 10.71 -17.37 7.06
N TRP A 12 11.24 -16.41 7.82
CA TRP A 12 12.22 -15.44 7.30
C TRP A 12 13.62 -16.03 7.18
N LYS A 13 14.01 -16.94 8.08
CA LYS A 13 15.25 -17.72 7.95
C LYS A 13 15.23 -18.62 6.72
N GLU A 14 14.11 -19.30 6.48
CA GLU A 14 13.91 -20.14 5.29
C GLU A 14 13.93 -19.31 3.99
N ALA A 15 13.34 -18.10 3.99
CA ALA A 15 13.40 -17.18 2.85
C ALA A 15 14.82 -16.69 2.53
N CYS A 16 15.68 -16.53 3.55
CA CYS A 16 17.10 -16.22 3.37
C CYS A 16 17.87 -17.41 2.77
N GLU A 17 17.60 -18.63 3.23
CA GLU A 17 18.27 -19.86 2.79
C GLU A 17 17.85 -20.30 1.37
N ILE A 18 16.59 -20.06 0.98
CA ILE A 18 16.08 -20.32 -0.38
C ILE A 18 16.76 -19.40 -1.43
N LYS A 19 17.16 -18.18 -1.07
CA LYS A 19 17.88 -17.28 -1.99
C LYS A 19 19.31 -17.74 -2.25
N GLU A 20 19.98 -18.37 -1.29
CA GLU A 20 21.36 -18.87 -1.43
C GLU A 20 21.44 -20.01 -2.46
N ASN A 21 20.43 -20.88 -2.52
CA ASN A 21 20.35 -21.99 -3.48
C ASN A 21 19.84 -21.59 -4.88
N ALA A 22 19.12 -20.47 -5.01
CA ALA A 22 18.55 -20.03 -6.28
C ALA A 22 19.54 -19.30 -7.21
N SER A 23 20.79 -19.08 -6.75
CA SER A 23 21.89 -18.52 -7.55
C SER A 23 22.48 -19.53 -8.55
N GLN A 24 22.13 -20.82 -8.44
CA GLN A 24 22.68 -21.86 -9.32
C GLN A 24 21.94 -21.99 -10.67
N ASP A 25 20.72 -21.44 -10.81
CA ASP A 25 19.89 -21.70 -11.99
C ASP A 25 18.99 -20.51 -12.38
N ARG A 26 19.57 -19.34 -12.68
CA ARG A 26 18.84 -18.28 -13.42
C ARG A 26 19.75 -17.51 -14.37
N GLY A 27 19.40 -17.56 -15.65
CA GLY A 27 20.04 -16.82 -16.73
C GLY A 27 20.06 -15.31 -16.47
N VAL A 28 21.18 -14.70 -16.89
CA VAL A 28 21.55 -13.29 -16.73
C VAL A 28 20.44 -12.36 -17.22
N GLN A 29 19.59 -11.90 -16.31
CA GLN A 29 18.82 -10.68 -16.53
C GLN A 29 19.65 -9.52 -16.01
N ASN A 30 20.07 -8.69 -16.96
CA ASN A 30 20.91 -7.53 -16.78
C ASN A 30 20.11 -6.39 -16.12
N THR A 31 19.68 -6.58 -14.87
CA THR A 31 19.35 -5.46 -14.01
C THR A 31 20.68 -4.92 -13.52
N SER A 32 21.14 -3.83 -14.11
CA SER A 32 22.35 -3.13 -13.66
C SER A 32 22.32 -3.04 -12.14
N ASN A 33 23.29 -3.65 -11.47
CA ASN A 33 23.48 -3.56 -10.03
C ASN A 33 23.65 -2.07 -9.70
N ILE A 34 22.56 -1.41 -9.28
CA ILE A 34 22.55 0.01 -8.96
C ILE A 34 23.23 0.15 -7.59
N PRO A 35 24.38 0.84 -7.50
CA PRO A 35 25.08 0.96 -6.24
C PRO A 35 24.24 1.66 -5.18
N ILE A 36 24.05 1.03 -4.02
CA ILE A 36 23.33 1.64 -2.88
C ILE A 36 24.34 2.18 -1.86
N LYS A 37 23.90 3.06 -0.96
CA LYS A 37 24.76 3.60 0.11
C LYS A 37 24.63 2.82 1.42
N ASP A 38 25.75 2.63 2.09
CA ASP A 38 25.78 2.18 3.47
C ASP A 38 25.30 3.29 4.44
N LYS A 39 25.22 2.97 5.73
CA LYS A 39 24.83 3.92 6.79
C LYS A 39 25.73 5.15 6.91
N ASN A 40 26.97 5.06 6.43
CA ASN A 40 27.96 6.14 6.45
C ASN A 40 28.01 6.89 5.10
N GLY A 41 27.16 6.53 4.13
CA GLY A 41 27.10 7.14 2.81
C GLY A 41 28.07 6.55 1.78
N LYS A 42 28.81 5.48 2.10
CA LYS A 42 29.71 4.79 1.16
C LYS A 42 28.91 3.97 0.15
N LEU A 43 29.26 4.05 -1.13
CA LEU A 43 28.64 3.25 -2.18
C LEU A 43 29.06 1.77 -2.06
N LEU A 44 28.07 0.88 -2.15
CA LEU A 44 28.18 -0.56 -2.15
C LEU A 44 27.92 -1.05 -3.57
N MET A 45 28.92 -1.71 -4.16
CA MET A 45 28.92 -2.05 -5.59
C MET A 45 28.61 -3.53 -5.85
N SER A 46 28.71 -4.39 -4.82
CA SER A 46 28.48 -5.83 -4.95
C SER A 46 27.08 -6.22 -4.47
N ASP A 47 26.46 -7.22 -5.12
CA ASP A 47 25.14 -7.73 -4.72
C ASP A 47 25.13 -8.24 -3.26
N GLU A 48 26.22 -8.86 -2.82
CA GLU A 48 26.36 -9.37 -1.45
C GLU A 48 26.34 -8.25 -0.41
N GLU A 49 27.16 -7.20 -0.61
CA GLU A 49 27.17 -6.03 0.28
C GLU A 49 25.81 -5.33 0.29
N GLN A 50 25.15 -5.24 -0.87
CA GLN A 50 23.83 -4.63 -0.97
C GLN A 50 22.77 -5.45 -0.25
N ASN A 51 22.77 -6.77 -0.41
CA ASN A 51 21.83 -7.65 0.26
C ASN A 51 22.03 -7.61 1.78
N ASN A 52 23.27 -7.64 2.25
CA ASN A 52 23.60 -7.49 3.66
C ASN A 52 23.13 -6.13 4.21
N ARG A 53 23.30 -5.06 3.44
CA ARG A 53 22.80 -3.73 3.79
C ARG A 53 21.27 -3.67 3.87
N TRP A 54 20.57 -4.37 2.99
CA TRP A 54 19.11 -4.49 3.03
C TRP A 54 18.63 -5.27 4.26
N ILE A 55 19.26 -6.41 4.56
CA ILE A 55 18.96 -7.21 5.75
C ILE A 55 19.12 -6.37 7.01
N ASP A 56 20.28 -5.71 7.17
CA ASP A 56 20.55 -4.83 8.31
C ASP A 56 19.52 -3.70 8.42
N HIS A 57 19.15 -3.07 7.29
CA HIS A 57 18.15 -2.00 7.29
C HIS A 57 16.79 -2.45 7.82
N PHE A 58 16.26 -3.54 7.26
CA PHE A 58 14.93 -4.01 7.60
C PHE A 58 14.88 -4.63 8.99
N CYS A 59 15.91 -5.36 9.42
CA CYS A 59 15.99 -5.85 10.79
C CYS A 59 15.96 -4.70 11.81
N ASN A 60 16.69 -3.62 11.56
CA ASN A 60 16.73 -2.48 12.47
C ASN A 60 15.42 -1.66 12.48
N ILE A 61 14.63 -1.68 11.41
CA ILE A 61 13.35 -0.95 11.33
C ILE A 61 12.20 -1.79 11.87
N LEU A 62 12.13 -3.07 11.50
CA LEU A 62 10.97 -3.92 11.75
C LEU A 62 11.03 -4.65 13.09
N ASN A 63 12.23 -4.85 13.65
CA ASN A 63 12.42 -5.53 14.94
C ASN A 63 12.73 -4.54 16.07
N GLN A 64 12.23 -3.30 15.99
CA GLN A 64 12.34 -2.36 17.10
C GLN A 64 11.44 -2.80 18.26
N PRO A 65 11.86 -2.59 19.52
CA PRO A 65 10.97 -2.84 20.65
C PRO A 65 9.75 -1.92 20.55
N ASP A 66 8.64 -2.34 21.14
CA ASP A 66 7.45 -1.51 21.24
C ASP A 66 7.82 -0.13 21.83
N PRO A 67 7.31 0.97 21.25
CA PRO A 67 7.61 2.29 21.77
C PRO A 67 7.10 2.41 23.21
N PRO A 68 7.79 3.15 24.09
CA PRO A 68 7.41 3.31 25.50
C PRO A 68 6.04 3.98 25.69
N GLN A 69 5.55 4.64 24.65
CA GLN A 69 4.21 5.19 24.59
C GLN A 69 3.60 4.81 23.24
N THR A 70 2.54 4.02 23.28
CA THR A 70 1.73 3.71 22.10
C THR A 70 0.61 4.73 21.98
N TYR A 71 0.13 4.96 20.76
CA TYR A 71 -1.05 5.79 20.55
C TYR A 71 -2.29 5.09 21.14
N ASN A 72 -2.98 5.75 22.07
CA ASN A 72 -4.22 5.24 22.63
C ASN A 72 -5.41 5.85 21.89
N PHE A 73 -6.10 5.04 21.09
CA PHE A 73 -7.31 5.45 20.37
C PHE A 73 -8.48 5.80 21.32
N ASP A 74 -8.49 5.27 22.55
CA ASP A 74 -9.52 5.62 23.53
C ASP A 74 -9.33 7.05 24.06
N ASP A 75 -8.09 7.51 24.24
CA ASP A 75 -7.79 8.88 24.68
C ASP A 75 -8.25 9.91 23.63
N GLU A 76 -8.10 9.59 22.34
CA GLU A 76 -8.61 10.41 21.25
C GLU A 76 -10.14 10.43 21.24
N ARG A 77 -10.79 9.28 21.41
CA ARG A 77 -12.26 9.18 21.45
C ARG A 77 -12.86 9.91 22.64
N GLU A 78 -12.17 9.92 23.78
CA GLU A 78 -12.54 10.66 24.98
C GLU A 78 -12.29 12.18 24.82
N ALA A 79 -11.17 12.57 24.21
CA ALA A 79 -10.85 13.97 23.91
C ALA A 79 -11.75 14.59 22.83
N ILE A 80 -12.22 13.81 21.86
CA ILE A 80 -13.17 14.23 20.82
C ILE A 80 -14.61 14.33 21.36
N GLY A 81 -14.86 13.88 22.61
CA GLY A 81 -16.07 14.17 23.38
C GLY A 81 -17.37 13.99 22.61
N ALA A 82 -17.90 12.76 22.59
CA ALA A 82 -19.15 12.40 21.89
C ALA A 82 -19.16 12.92 20.44
N ILE A 83 -18.60 12.11 19.53
CA ILE A 83 -18.67 12.23 18.06
C ILE A 83 -19.75 13.25 17.68
N TYR A 84 -19.33 14.48 17.38
CA TYR A 84 -20.20 15.39 16.66
C TYR A 84 -20.62 14.60 15.43
N GLU A 85 -21.90 14.26 15.32
CA GLU A 85 -22.42 13.77 14.05
C GLU A 85 -22.07 14.86 13.06
N LEU A 86 -21.04 14.59 12.24
CA LEU A 86 -20.68 15.45 11.16
C LEU A 86 -21.97 15.65 10.37
N ASP A 87 -22.34 16.91 10.11
CA ASP A 87 -23.44 17.26 9.24
C ASP A 87 -23.05 16.88 7.80
N VAL A 88 -23.08 15.58 7.53
CA VAL A 88 -22.82 14.97 6.23
C VAL A 88 -24.16 14.55 5.69
N ASN A 89 -24.43 15.00 4.48
CA ASN A 89 -25.59 14.51 3.75
C ASN A 89 -25.42 13.01 3.45
N THR A 90 -26.29 12.18 4.03
CA THR A 90 -26.36 10.74 3.76
C THR A 90 -27.57 10.37 2.90
N ASP A 91 -28.26 11.35 2.33
CA ASP A 91 -29.34 11.13 1.38
C ASP A 91 -28.82 10.51 0.08
N ASP A 92 -29.74 10.03 -0.75
CA ASP A 92 -29.44 9.46 -2.06
C ASP A 92 -28.62 10.41 -2.93
N MET A 93 -27.68 9.84 -3.68
CA MET A 93 -26.82 10.60 -4.57
C MET A 93 -27.64 11.18 -5.73
N GLY A 94 -27.47 12.47 -6.00
CA GLY A 94 -28.12 13.13 -7.13
C GLY A 94 -27.49 12.77 -8.47
N VAL A 95 -28.27 12.91 -9.56
CA VAL A 95 -27.74 12.75 -10.93
C VAL A 95 -26.70 13.82 -11.23
N GLU A 96 -26.93 15.05 -10.79
CA GLU A 96 -26.03 16.18 -10.94
C GLU A 96 -24.73 16.00 -10.15
N GLU A 97 -24.81 15.40 -8.96
CA GLU A 97 -23.65 15.07 -8.13
C GLU A 97 -22.80 13.99 -8.81
N THR A 98 -23.45 12.96 -9.35
CA THR A 98 -22.79 11.89 -10.11
C THR A 98 -22.11 12.45 -11.36
N GLU A 99 -22.78 13.35 -12.09
CA GLU A 99 -22.21 14.01 -13.27
C GLU A 99 -20.98 14.87 -12.89
N ALA A 100 -21.07 15.64 -11.81
CA ALA A 100 -19.97 16.45 -11.32
C ALA A 100 -18.77 15.59 -10.91
N ALA A 101 -19.02 14.46 -10.22
CA ALA A 101 -18.00 13.52 -9.81
C ALA A 101 -17.28 12.90 -11.02
N ILE A 102 -18.02 12.40 -12.02
CA ILE A 102 -17.45 11.85 -13.25
C ILE A 102 -16.59 12.90 -13.98
N ARG A 103 -17.09 14.14 -14.09
CA ARG A 103 -16.35 15.23 -14.73
C ARG A 103 -15.03 15.58 -14.01
N SER A 104 -15.00 15.43 -12.69
CA SER A 104 -13.84 15.74 -11.83
C SER A 104 -12.69 14.74 -11.97
N LEU A 105 -12.94 13.54 -12.50
CA LEU A 105 -11.92 12.50 -12.68
C LEU A 105 -10.75 13.01 -13.54
N ARG A 106 -9.53 12.55 -13.25
CA ARG A 106 -8.35 12.93 -14.05
C ARG A 106 -8.16 11.99 -15.22
N ASN A 107 -7.98 12.56 -16.41
CA ASN A 107 -7.66 11.82 -17.62
C ASN A 107 -6.19 11.35 -17.62
N LYS A 108 -5.89 10.34 -18.45
CA LYS A 108 -4.57 9.75 -18.71
C LYS A 108 -3.95 9.12 -17.47
N LYS A 109 -4.79 8.66 -16.55
CA LYS A 109 -4.39 7.84 -15.41
C LYS A 109 -4.52 6.37 -15.78
N ALA A 110 -3.69 5.53 -15.17
CA ALA A 110 -3.85 4.09 -15.30
C ALA A 110 -5.21 3.69 -14.69
N PRO A 111 -5.97 2.80 -15.35
CA PRO A 111 -7.22 2.29 -14.78
C PRO A 111 -6.95 1.48 -13.52
N GLY A 112 -7.99 1.29 -12.71
CA GLY A 112 -7.92 0.45 -11.52
C GLY A 112 -7.94 -1.04 -11.88
N LEU A 113 -8.20 -1.88 -10.86
CA LEU A 113 -8.42 -3.32 -11.05
C LEU A 113 -9.64 -3.62 -11.93
N ASP A 114 -10.56 -2.67 -12.02
CA ASP A 114 -11.74 -2.72 -12.89
C ASP A 114 -11.40 -2.58 -14.38
N GLU A 115 -10.17 -2.17 -14.72
CA GLU A 115 -9.71 -1.88 -16.07
C GLU A 115 -10.52 -0.76 -16.77
N ILE A 116 -11.25 0.06 -16.00
CA ILE A 116 -12.10 1.14 -16.53
C ILE A 116 -11.34 2.47 -16.49
N PRO A 117 -11.02 3.09 -17.65
CA PRO A 117 -10.40 4.40 -17.67
C PRO A 117 -11.42 5.52 -17.45
N ALA A 118 -10.98 6.63 -16.86
CA ALA A 118 -11.83 7.79 -16.57
C ALA A 118 -12.46 8.40 -17.83
N GLU A 119 -11.77 8.32 -18.97
CA GLU A 119 -12.26 8.79 -20.27
C GLU A 119 -13.52 8.05 -20.69
N LEU A 120 -13.58 6.73 -20.45
CA LEU A 120 -14.76 5.94 -20.80
C LEU A 120 -15.99 6.43 -20.03
N LEU A 121 -15.81 6.76 -18.76
CA LEU A 121 -16.87 7.29 -17.90
C LEU A 121 -17.38 8.65 -18.38
N LYS A 122 -16.48 9.50 -18.87
CA LYS A 122 -16.81 10.83 -19.38
C LYS A 122 -17.49 10.79 -20.74
N GLU A 123 -17.04 9.92 -21.65
CA GLU A 123 -17.61 9.78 -22.99
C GLU A 123 -18.97 9.05 -22.98
N GLY A 124 -19.27 8.30 -21.91
CA GLY A 124 -20.56 7.62 -21.74
C GLY A 124 -21.78 8.55 -21.61
N GLY A 125 -21.55 9.85 -21.40
CA GLY A 125 -22.59 10.88 -21.41
C GLY A 125 -23.70 10.66 -20.36
N ARG A 126 -24.87 11.24 -20.61
CA ARG A 126 -26.00 11.22 -19.65
C ARG A 126 -26.44 9.81 -19.26
N THR A 127 -26.48 8.89 -20.22
CA THR A 127 -26.89 7.50 -19.95
C THR A 127 -25.97 6.84 -18.92
N MET A 128 -24.66 7.07 -19.00
CA MET A 128 -23.72 6.53 -18.02
C MET A 128 -23.91 7.13 -16.63
N VAL A 129 -24.16 8.44 -16.55
CA VAL A 129 -24.48 9.13 -15.29
C VAL A 129 -25.71 8.48 -14.65
N GLU A 130 -26.83 8.35 -15.39
CA GLU A 130 -28.09 7.80 -14.87
C GLU A 130 -27.94 6.35 -14.38
N GLN A 131 -27.19 5.50 -15.10
CA GLN A 131 -26.95 4.12 -14.67
C GLN A 131 -26.10 4.06 -13.40
N LEU A 132 -25.07 4.89 -13.28
CA LEU A 132 -24.20 4.93 -12.10
C LEU A 132 -24.96 5.47 -10.88
N THR A 133 -25.74 6.53 -11.03
CA THR A 133 -26.59 7.05 -9.95
C THR A 133 -27.56 5.98 -9.44
N ARG A 134 -28.23 5.26 -10.36
CA ARG A 134 -29.13 4.17 -10.00
C ARG A 134 -28.40 3.01 -9.31
N LEU A 135 -27.19 2.67 -9.78
CA LEU A 135 -26.39 1.60 -9.20
C LEU A 135 -25.99 1.92 -7.77
N PHE A 136 -25.53 3.15 -7.51
CA PHE A 136 -25.04 3.56 -6.20
C PHE A 136 -26.17 3.78 -5.16
N ASN A 137 -27.36 4.15 -5.60
CA ASN A 137 -28.54 4.27 -4.72
C ASN A 137 -29.34 2.96 -4.58
N GLY A 138 -28.87 1.87 -5.19
CA GLY A 138 -29.60 0.59 -5.26
C GLY A 138 -29.24 -0.44 -4.18
N CYS A 139 -28.40 -0.08 -3.21
CA CYS A 139 -27.93 -0.96 -2.13
C CYS A 139 -28.77 -0.83 -0.87
#